data_AF-A0AAF0R3H3-F1
#
_entry.id   AF-A0AAF0R3H3-F1
#
_cell.length_a   1.000
_cell.length_b   1.000
_cell.length_c   1.000
_cell.angle_alpha   90.00
_cell.angle_beta   90.00
_cell.angle_gamma   90.00
#
_symmetry.space_group_name_H-M   'P 1'
#
loop_
_entity.id
_entity.type
_entity.pdbx_description
1 polymer ?
#
loop_
_entity_poly.entity_id
_entity_poly.type
_entity_poly.pdbx_seq_one_letter_code
_entity_poly.pdbx_strand_id
1 'polypeptide(L)'
;MEEGDSEMWNNFSNNFRQVQSVLDRNRLLIQQVNENHQSRTHDSMVQNVSLIQELNGNISKVSSIYSDFNTDFTNMIHQRKNEV
;
A
#
# COMPACT_ATOMS: atom_id res chain seq x y z
N MET A 1 -1.13 -17.05 -24.95
CA MET A 1 -0.51 -16.41 -23.77
C MET A 1 0.00 -17.55 -22.92
N GLU A 2 1.30 -17.62 -22.68
CA GLU A 2 1.86 -18.65 -21.81
C GLU A 2 1.29 -18.50 -20.40
N GLU A 3 1.00 -19.62 -19.74
CA GLU A 3 0.35 -19.69 -18.43
C GLU A 3 1.06 -18.83 -17.37
N GLY A 4 2.39 -18.68 -17.48
CA GLY A 4 3.22 -17.82 -16.61
C GLY A 4 2.98 -16.31 -16.75
N ASP A 5 2.59 -15.82 -17.95
CA ASP A 5 2.22 -14.41 -18.12
C ASP A 5 0.90 -14.11 -17.39
N SER A 6 -0.05 -15.06 -17.38
CA SER A 6 -1.34 -14.90 -16.69
C SER A 6 -1.20 -14.88 -15.16
N GLU A 7 -0.34 -15.72 -14.59
CA GLU A 7 -0.06 -15.71 -13.15
C GLU A 7 0.63 -14.39 -12.72
N MET A 8 1.55 -13.89 -13.54
CA MET A 8 2.19 -12.59 -13.31
C MET A 8 1.16 -11.44 -13.27
N TRP A 9 0.26 -11.37 -14.25
CA TRP A 9 -0.78 -10.33 -14.28
C TRP A 9 -1.74 -10.43 -13.10
N ASN A 10 -2.01 -11.64 -12.61
CA ASN A 10 -2.80 -11.84 -11.39
C ASN A 10 -2.09 -11.29 -10.15
N ASN A 11 -0.79 -11.59 -9.98
CA ASN A 11 0.01 -11.03 -8.87
C ASN A 11 0.08 -9.50 -8.93
N PHE A 12 0.26 -8.94 -10.13
CA PHE A 12 0.21 -7.49 -10.34
C PHE A 12 -1.12 -6.89 -9.89
N SER A 13 -2.24 -7.47 -10.36
CA SER A 13 -3.58 -7.00 -10.02
C SER A 13 -3.84 -7.07 -8.51
N ASN A 14 -3.38 -8.15 -7.86
CA ASN A 14 -3.54 -8.34 -6.42
C ASN A 14 -2.73 -7.31 -5.61
N ASN A 15 -1.48 -7.05 -5.99
CA ASN A 15 -0.65 -6.03 -5.33
C ASN A 15 -1.28 -4.64 -5.45
N PHE A 16 -1.80 -4.30 -6.63
CA PHE A 16 -2.49 -3.03 -6.84
C PHE A 16 -3.75 -2.89 -5.98
N ARG A 17 -4.59 -3.93 -5.93
CA ARG A 17 -5.80 -3.95 -5.07
C ARG A 17 -5.44 -3.80 -3.59
N GLN A 18 -4.36 -4.42 -3.14
CA GLN A 18 -3.88 -4.28 -1.77
C GLN A 18 -3.43 -2.85 -1.47
N VAL A 19 -2.65 -2.23 -2.35
CA VAL A 19 -2.25 -0.82 -2.20
C VAL A 19 -3.48 0.09 -2.16
N GLN A 20 -4.45 -0.11 -3.06
CA GLN A 20 -5.69 0.66 -3.08
C GLN A 20 -6.44 0.56 -1.74
N SER A 21 -6.63 -0.66 -1.23
CA SER A 21 -7.29 -0.87 0.06
C SER A 21 -6.59 -0.15 1.22
N VAL A 22 -5.25 -0.13 1.24
CA VAL A 22 -4.47 0.59 2.25
C VAL A 22 -4.61 2.10 2.09
N LEU A 23 -4.61 2.62 0.86
CA LEU A 23 -4.79 4.06 0.61
C LEU A 23 -6.22 4.54 0.91
N ASP A 24 -7.23 3.71 0.66
CA ASP A 24 -8.61 3.98 1.06
C ASP A 24 -8.73 4.07 2.58
N ARG A 25 -8.04 3.19 3.32
CA ARG A 25 -7.94 3.30 4.77
C ARG A 25 -7.24 4.59 5.21
N ASN A 26 -6.14 4.99 4.56
CA ASN A 26 -5.47 6.25 4.85
C ASN A 26 -6.38 7.46 4.66
N ARG A 27 -7.22 7.45 3.63
CA ARG A 27 -8.21 8.51 3.41
C ARG A 27 -9.17 8.66 4.60
N LEU A 28 -9.68 7.54 5.13
CA LEU A 28 -10.56 7.54 6.29
C LEU A 28 -9.84 8.01 7.56
N LEU A 29 -8.60 7.57 7.77
CA LEU A 29 -7.78 7.99 8.92
C LEU A 29 -7.51 9.50 8.89
N ILE A 30 -7.15 10.06 7.73
CA ILE A 30 -6.93 11.51 7.57
C ILE A 30 -8.22 12.28 7.88
N GLN A 31 -9.37 11.79 7.43
CA GLN A 31 -10.66 12.41 7.76
C GLN A 31 -10.88 12.43 9.27
N GLN A 32 -10.66 11.31 9.97
CA GLN A 32 -10.81 11.23 11.43
C GLN A 32 -9.82 12.14 12.16
N VAL A 33 -8.56 12.20 11.70
CA VAL A 33 -7.55 13.13 12.24
C VAL A 33 -8.03 14.58 12.15
N ASN A 34 -8.61 14.96 11.01
CA ASN A 34 -9.15 16.30 10.79
C ASN A 34 -10.36 16.60 11.69
N GLU A 35 -11.31 15.67 11.81
CA GLU A 35 -12.47 15.79 12.70
C GLU A 35 -12.03 15.97 14.17
N ASN A 36 -11.06 15.17 14.62
CA ASN A 36 -10.47 15.29 15.94
C ASN A 36 -9.78 16.64 16.16
N HIS A 37 -9.01 17.14 15.18
CA HIS A 37 -8.39 18.46 15.25
C HIS A 37 -9.44 19.59 15.34
N GLN A 38 -10.56 19.46 14.63
CA GLN A 38 -11.64 20.45 14.65
C GLN A 38 -12.37 20.50 16.00
N SER A 39 -12.47 19.37 16.71
CA SER A 39 -13.08 19.31 18.04
C SER A 39 -12.32 20.12 19.11
N ARG A 40 -11.00 20.31 18.91
CA ARG A 40 -10.08 21.02 19.82
C ARG A 40 -10.06 20.49 21.26
N THR A 41 -10.48 19.25 21.48
CA THR A 41 -10.37 18.60 22.80
C THR A 41 -9.01 17.95 22.97
N HIS A 42 -8.52 17.89 24.21
CA HIS A 42 -7.27 17.19 24.53
C HIS A 42 -7.34 15.72 24.12
N ASP A 43 -8.45 15.04 24.43
CA ASP A 43 -8.61 13.61 24.17
C ASP A 43 -8.60 13.29 22.68
N SER A 44 -9.24 14.11 21.84
CA SER A 44 -9.20 13.96 20.39
C SER A 44 -7.78 14.15 19.82
N MET A 45 -6.99 15.07 20.39
CA MET A 45 -5.59 15.26 19.97
C MET A 45 -4.71 14.07 20.37
N VAL A 46 -4.98 13.43 21.52
CA VAL A 46 -4.30 12.19 21.92
C VAL A 46 -4.67 11.05 20.97
N GLN A 47 -5.95 10.93 20.57
CA GLN A 47 -6.38 9.95 19.59
C GLN A 47 -5.69 10.12 18.22
N ASN A 48 -5.39 11.36 17.80
CA ASN A 48 -4.66 11.62 16.57
C ASN A 48 -3.27 10.99 16.54
N VAL A 49 -2.61 10.81 17.68
CA VAL A 49 -1.32 10.12 17.74
C VAL A 49 -1.45 8.69 17.23
N SER A 50 -2.45 7.94 17.70
CA SER A 50 -2.69 6.57 17.25
C SER A 50 -3.10 6.50 15.79
N LEU A 51 -3.93 7.43 15.32
CA LEU A 51 -4.36 7.48 13.91
C LEU A 51 -3.19 7.78 12.96
N ILE A 52 -2.29 8.70 13.36
CA ILE A 52 -1.09 9.04 12.59
C ILE A 52 -0.09 7.88 12.59
N GLN A 53 0.03 7.14 13.71
CA GLN A 53 0.84 5.92 13.75
C GLN A 53 0.31 4.87 12.76
N GLU A 54 -1.02 4.68 12.69
CA GLU A 54 -1.62 3.78 11.71
C GLU A 54 -1.37 4.25 10.27
N LEU A 55 -1.52 5.55 9.99
CA LEU A 55 -1.19 6.16 8.70
C LEU A 55 0.26 5.87 8.27
N ASN A 56 1.21 6.05 9.18
CA ASN A 56 2.63 5.78 8.93
C ASN A 56 2.89 4.29 8.67
N GLY A 57 2.23 3.40 9.42
CA GLY A 57 2.29 1.96 9.18
C GLY A 57 1.76 1.58 7.80
N ASN A 58 0.64 2.18 7.39
CA ASN A 58 0.06 1.98 6.06
C ASN A 58 0.98 2.46 4.94
N ILE A 59 1.62 3.63 5.07
CA ILE A 59 2.61 4.11 4.08
C ILE A 59 3.81 3.16 4.00
N SER A 60 4.30 2.67 5.14
CA SER A 60 5.38 1.67 5.17
C SER A 60 4.98 0.39 4.45
N LYS A 61 3.74 -0.07 4.65
CA LYS A 61 3.17 -1.24 3.94
C LYS A 61 3.08 -1.01 2.43
N VAL A 62 2.61 0.16 2.00
CA VAL A 62 2.56 0.51 0.57
C VAL A 62 3.97 0.47 -0.04
N SER A 63 4.96 1.05 0.64
CA SER A 63 6.36 1.01 0.20
C SER A 63 6.89 -0.43 0.08
N SER A 64 6.55 -1.32 1.02
CA SER A 64 6.94 -2.74 0.97
C SER A 64 6.35 -3.42 -0.27
N ILE A 65 5.04 -3.28 -0.50
CA ILE A 65 4.36 -3.90 -1.64
C ILE A 65 4.99 -3.44 -2.96
N TYR A 66 5.32 -2.16 -3.09
CA TYR A 66 5.99 -1.64 -4.29
C TYR A 66 7.43 -2.15 -4.44
N SER A 67 8.17 -2.30 -3.34
CA SER A 67 9.53 -2.87 -3.36
C SER A 67 9.53 -4.33 -3.79
N ASP A 68 8.63 -5.13 -3.21
CA ASP A 68 8.46 -6.55 -3.52
C ASP A 68 8.05 -6.69 -4.99
N PHE A 69 7.05 -5.91 -5.42
CA PHE A 69 6.61 -5.87 -6.82
C PHE A 69 7.76 -5.52 -7.79
N ASN A 70 8.54 -4.48 -7.50
CA ASN A 70 9.63 -4.07 -8.38
C ASN A 70 10.73 -5.14 -8.47
N THR A 71 10.99 -5.85 -7.38
CA THR A 71 11.93 -6.97 -7.33
C THR A 71 11.44 -8.13 -8.18
N ASP A 72 10.18 -8.55 -8.01
CA ASP A 72 9.56 -9.63 -8.78
C ASP A 72 9.55 -9.31 -10.28
N PHE A 73 9.18 -8.07 -10.63
CA PHE A 73 9.16 -7.61 -12.01
C PHE A 73 10.56 -7.61 -12.65
N THR A 74 11.58 -7.12 -11.93
CA THR A 74 12.97 -7.07 -12.42
C THR A 74 13.52 -8.49 -12.65
N ASN A 75 13.29 -9.39 -11.69
CA ASN A 75 13.72 -10.79 -11.79
C ASN A 75 13.12 -11.47 -13.02
N MET A 76 11.83 -11.24 -13.28
CA MET A 76 11.15 -11.81 -14.44
C MET A 76 11.71 -11.26 -15.77
N ILE A 77 11.93 -9.95 -15.88
CA ILE A 77 12.52 -9.37 -17.10
C ILE A 77 13.92 -9.96 -17.36
N HIS A 78 14.71 -10.19 -16.31
CA HIS A 78 16.01 -10.86 -16.43
C HIS A 78 15.89 -12.31 -16.88
N GLN A 79 14.91 -13.07 -16.36
CA GLN A 79 14.64 -14.45 -16.79
C GLN A 79 14.31 -14.51 -18.28
N ARG A 80 13.36 -13.70 -18.76
CA ARG A 80 13.03 -13.64 -20.20
C ARG A 80 14.21 -13.27 -21.09
N LYS A 81 15.07 -12.37 -20.64
CA LYS A 81 16.27 -11.98 -21.41
C LYS A 81 17.29 -13.13 -21.53
N ASN A 82 17.32 -14.06 -20.59
CA ASN A 82 18.23 -15.21 -20.61
C ASN A 82 17.64 -16.41 -21.38
N GLU A 83 16.35 -16.38 -21.71
CA GLU A 83 15.63 -17.41 -22.48
C GLU A 83 15.57 -17.10 -24.00
N VAL A 84 16.00 -15.90 -24.41
CA VAL A 84 16.08 -15.43 -25.82
C VAL A 84 17.54 -15.34 -26.26
#